data_AF-A0A520GYA0-F1
#
_entry.id   AF-A0A520GYA0-F1
#
_cell.length_a   1.000
_cell.length_b   1.000
_cell.length_c   1.000
_cell.angle_alpha   90.00
_cell.angle_beta   90.00
_cell.angle_gamma   90.00
#
_symmetry.space_group_name_H-M   'P 1'
#
loop_
_entity.id
_entity.type
_entity.pdbx_description
1 polymer ?
#
loop_
_entity_poly.entity_id
_entity_poly.type
_entity_poly.pdbx_seq_one_letter_code
_entity_poly.pdbx_strand_id
1 'polypeptide(L)'
;ANAETPLDCQTARDFGAEGVGLCRTEHMFFDADRITAVRQMILAQDEKGRRAALDKLLPAQRSDFTAIFEVMAGLPVTVRLLDPPLHEFLPHEENEFAEVAAAAGVDIDELKRRATELHEFNPMLGHRGCRLGVTYPEIYETQARAIFEAALDVAEKSGKAPIPEVMIPLVATKRELDLMKAVVDKAAQVVFAERGKTIDYLVGTMIELPRAALKAGEIAETGEFFSFGTNDLTQTTLGVSRDDAARFLGAYVEQGIYAKDPFVSLDIEGVGELVQMAADRGRATRPDIKLGICGEHGGDPASIAFCEKVGLDYVSASPYRVPIARLAAAQAALK
;
A
#
# COMPACT_ATOMS: atom_id res chain seq x y z
N ALA A 1 -8.17 -7.89 -6.12
CA ALA A 1 -6.89 -8.25 -6.75
C ALA A 1 -5.82 -7.23 -6.38
N ASN A 2 -4.55 -7.62 -6.36
CA ASN A 2 -3.41 -6.73 -6.21
C ASN A 2 -3.00 -6.33 -7.63
N ALA A 3 -3.26 -5.10 -8.03
CA ALA A 3 -3.11 -4.64 -9.41
C ALA A 3 -2.80 -3.14 -9.41
N GLU A 4 -1.84 -2.74 -10.24
CA GLU A 4 -1.18 -1.44 -10.13
C GLU A 4 -1.10 -0.72 -11.47
N THR A 5 -1.33 -1.44 -12.58
CA THR A 5 -1.44 -0.88 -13.93
C THR A 5 -2.83 -1.12 -14.51
N PRO A 6 -3.26 -0.35 -15.53
CA PRO A 6 -4.52 -0.60 -16.24
C PRO A 6 -4.59 -2.02 -16.84
N LEU A 7 -3.47 -2.55 -17.34
CA LEU A 7 -3.38 -3.91 -17.88
C LEU A 7 -3.60 -4.97 -16.79
N ASP A 8 -3.00 -4.80 -15.61
CA ASP A 8 -3.20 -5.70 -14.49
C ASP A 8 -4.64 -5.67 -13.99
N CYS A 9 -5.23 -4.47 -13.92
CA CYS A 9 -6.63 -4.29 -13.53
C CYS A 9 -7.58 -4.98 -14.52
N GLN A 10 -7.33 -4.81 -15.82
CA GLN A 10 -8.13 -5.46 -16.86
C GLN A 10 -8.00 -6.98 -16.77
N THR A 11 -6.78 -7.49 -16.66
CA THR A 11 -6.50 -8.93 -16.51
C THR A 11 -7.19 -9.50 -15.28
N ALA A 12 -7.11 -8.81 -14.14
CA ALA A 12 -7.76 -9.23 -12.91
C ALA A 12 -9.29 -9.26 -13.07
N ARG A 13 -9.88 -8.23 -13.71
CA ARG A 13 -11.31 -8.15 -13.99
C ARG A 13 -11.77 -9.26 -14.92
N ASP A 14 -11.00 -9.59 -15.95
CA ASP A 14 -11.29 -10.69 -16.88
C ASP A 14 -11.29 -12.05 -16.18
N PHE A 15 -10.44 -12.24 -15.16
CA PHE A 15 -10.47 -13.41 -14.28
C PHE A 15 -11.55 -13.37 -13.19
N GLY A 16 -12.36 -12.30 -13.16
CA GLY A 16 -13.49 -12.12 -12.26
C GLY A 16 -13.14 -11.54 -10.90
N ALA A 17 -12.11 -10.68 -10.83
CA ALA A 17 -11.86 -9.88 -9.64
C ALA A 17 -12.97 -8.85 -9.44
N GLU A 18 -13.42 -8.68 -8.20
CA GLU A 18 -14.53 -7.80 -7.82
C GLU A 18 -14.04 -6.43 -7.32
N GLY A 19 -12.78 -6.09 -7.59
CA GLY A 19 -12.14 -4.86 -7.11
C GLY A 19 -10.63 -5.00 -7.00
N VAL A 20 -9.97 -3.89 -6.67
CA VAL A 20 -8.55 -3.86 -6.32
C VAL A 20 -8.42 -3.71 -4.81
N GLY A 21 -7.76 -4.66 -4.15
CA GLY A 21 -7.52 -4.61 -2.70
C GLY A 21 -6.13 -4.07 -2.34
N LEU A 22 -5.26 -3.88 -3.34
CA LEU A 22 -3.96 -3.23 -3.21
C LEU A 22 -3.50 -2.71 -4.57
N CYS A 23 -3.49 -1.40 -4.73
CA CYS A 23 -2.76 -0.67 -5.77
C CYS A 23 -1.59 0.06 -5.11
N ARG A 24 -0.36 -0.34 -5.43
CA ARG A 24 0.88 0.27 -4.94
C ARG A 24 1.25 1.46 -5.79
N THR A 25 1.50 2.59 -5.13
CA THR A 25 1.83 3.84 -5.83
C THR A 25 3.31 3.95 -6.17
N GLU A 26 4.16 3.19 -5.47
CA GLU A 26 5.61 3.13 -5.69
C GLU A 26 6.00 2.91 -7.15
N HIS A 27 5.32 1.96 -7.80
CA HIS A 27 5.67 1.58 -9.17
C HIS A 27 5.30 2.64 -10.20
N MET A 28 4.41 3.57 -9.84
CA MET A 28 4.07 4.72 -10.68
C MET A 28 5.23 5.74 -10.75
N PHE A 29 6.27 5.59 -9.93
CA PHE A 29 7.38 6.53 -9.84
C PHE A 29 8.64 6.13 -10.63
N PHE A 30 8.75 4.87 -11.08
CA PHE A 30 9.99 4.36 -11.65
C PHE A 30 10.23 4.70 -13.13
N ASP A 31 9.22 5.23 -13.85
CA ASP A 31 9.45 5.74 -15.21
C ASP A 31 10.51 6.86 -15.23
N ALA A 32 11.36 6.92 -16.25
CA ALA A 32 12.55 7.77 -16.32
C ALA A 32 12.30 9.27 -16.02
N ASP A 33 11.21 9.83 -16.54
CA ASP A 33 10.86 11.24 -16.29
C ASP A 33 10.34 11.46 -14.86
N ARG A 34 9.66 10.45 -14.29
CA ARG A 34 9.03 10.53 -12.98
C ARG A 34 10.04 10.31 -11.87
N ILE A 35 10.94 9.35 -12.03
CA ILE A 35 12.02 9.08 -11.07
C ILE A 35 12.91 10.31 -10.89
N THR A 36 13.11 11.10 -11.96
CA THR A 36 13.84 12.36 -11.89
C THR A 36 13.14 13.37 -10.99
N ALA A 37 11.82 13.53 -11.10
CA ALA A 37 11.05 14.42 -10.23
C ALA A 37 11.00 13.92 -8.77
N VAL A 38 10.94 12.61 -8.54
CA VAL A 38 11.06 12.01 -7.19
C VAL A 38 12.41 12.30 -6.57
N ARG A 39 13.50 12.16 -7.34
CA ARG A 39 14.85 12.50 -6.88
C ARG A 39 14.98 13.98 -6.54
N GLN A 40 14.43 14.87 -7.37
CA GLN A 40 14.37 16.31 -7.07
C GLN A 40 13.62 16.59 -5.76
N MET A 41 12.51 15.88 -5.50
CA MET A 41 11.80 15.98 -4.23
C MET A 41 12.68 15.53 -3.05
N ILE A 42 13.39 14.41 -3.17
CA ILE A 42 14.25 13.87 -2.10
C ILE A 42 15.42 14.82 -1.75
N LEU A 43 15.93 15.51 -2.76
CA LEU A 43 17.06 16.45 -2.66
C LEU A 43 16.65 17.86 -2.24
N ALA A 44 15.36 18.19 -2.26
CA ALA A 44 14.89 19.52 -1.91
C ALA A 44 15.15 19.85 -0.43
N GLN A 45 15.72 21.03 -0.19
CA GLN A 45 16.15 21.49 1.13
C GLN A 45 15.00 21.96 2.02
N ASP A 46 13.85 22.30 1.42
CA ASP A 46 12.66 22.79 2.12
C ASP A 46 11.36 22.25 1.50
N GLU A 47 10.24 22.51 2.18
CA GLU A 47 8.90 22.10 1.72
C GLU A 47 8.55 22.72 0.36
N LYS A 48 8.98 23.96 0.09
CA LYS A 48 8.69 24.65 -1.16
C LYS A 48 9.31 23.92 -2.35
N GLY A 49 10.57 23.50 -2.24
CA GLY A 49 11.26 22.70 -3.25
C GLY A 49 10.60 21.33 -3.43
N ARG A 50 10.19 20.67 -2.34
CA ARG A 50 9.48 19.39 -2.40
C ARG A 50 8.16 19.51 -3.15
N ARG A 51 7.34 20.52 -2.84
CA ARG A 51 6.08 20.79 -3.55
C ARG A 51 6.30 21.06 -5.03
N ALA A 52 7.31 21.86 -5.39
CA ALA A 52 7.63 22.12 -6.80
C ALA A 52 7.99 20.85 -7.59
N ALA A 53 8.62 19.86 -6.94
CA ALA A 53 8.90 18.56 -7.55
C ALA A 53 7.64 17.67 -7.62
N LEU A 54 6.84 17.66 -6.54
CA LEU A 54 5.56 16.93 -6.47
C LEU A 54 4.53 17.43 -7.50
N ASP A 55 4.50 18.74 -7.78
CA ASP A 55 3.63 19.33 -8.80
C ASP A 55 3.93 18.79 -10.21
N LYS A 56 5.18 18.36 -10.47
CA LYS A 56 5.55 17.69 -11.73
C LYS A 56 5.05 16.25 -11.79
N LEU A 57 4.91 15.59 -10.64
CA LEU A 57 4.43 14.21 -10.53
C LEU A 57 2.91 14.12 -10.58
N LEU A 58 2.20 15.15 -10.09
CA LEU A 58 0.75 15.15 -9.97
C LEU A 58 0.02 14.80 -11.29
N PRO A 59 0.34 15.41 -12.45
CA PRO A 59 -0.35 15.08 -13.71
C PRO A 59 -0.18 13.61 -14.12
N ALA A 60 1.00 13.05 -13.91
CA ALA A 60 1.32 11.67 -14.26
C ALA A 60 0.56 10.69 -13.35
N GLN A 61 0.61 10.88 -12.03
CA GLN A 61 -0.16 10.05 -11.08
C GLN A 61 -1.67 10.15 -11.35
N ARG A 62 -2.20 11.35 -11.57
CA ARG A 62 -3.61 11.53 -11.91
C ARG A 62 -3.97 10.74 -13.18
N SER A 63 -3.13 10.81 -14.21
CA SER A 63 -3.36 10.07 -15.45
C SER A 63 -3.42 8.55 -15.23
N ASP A 64 -2.50 8.01 -14.44
CA ASP A 64 -2.48 6.58 -14.12
C ASP A 64 -3.73 6.16 -13.34
N PHE A 65 -4.10 6.92 -12.29
CA PHE A 65 -5.31 6.65 -11.54
C PHE A 65 -6.56 6.76 -12.40
N THR A 66 -6.66 7.74 -13.29
CA THR A 66 -7.79 7.86 -14.21
C THR A 66 -7.89 6.61 -15.07
N ALA A 67 -6.77 6.12 -15.64
CA ALA A 67 -6.77 4.90 -16.45
C ALA A 67 -7.17 3.66 -15.64
N ILE A 68 -6.66 3.50 -14.41
CA ILE A 68 -7.04 2.41 -13.50
C ILE A 68 -8.53 2.47 -13.14
N PHE A 69 -9.02 3.66 -12.80
CA PHE A 69 -10.41 3.88 -12.40
C PHE A 69 -11.40 3.70 -13.54
N GLU A 70 -11.02 4.04 -14.78
CA GLU A 70 -11.82 3.72 -15.97
C GLU A 70 -11.97 2.21 -16.14
N VAL A 71 -10.89 1.44 -16.00
CA VAL A 71 -10.91 -0.03 -16.10
C VAL A 71 -11.72 -0.65 -14.95
N MET A 72 -11.67 -0.06 -13.75
CA MET A 72 -12.36 -0.56 -12.55
C MET A 72 -13.69 0.14 -12.27
N ALA A 73 -14.28 0.81 -13.27
CA ALA A 73 -15.55 1.52 -13.12
C ALA A 73 -16.64 0.63 -12.50
N GLY A 74 -17.22 1.11 -11.41
CA GLY A 74 -18.24 0.41 -10.61
C GLY A 74 -17.73 -0.61 -9.58
N LEU A 75 -16.41 -0.76 -9.41
CA LEU A 75 -15.79 -1.65 -8.41
C LEU A 75 -14.88 -0.84 -7.47
N PRO A 76 -14.70 -1.25 -6.20
CA PRO A 76 -13.80 -0.54 -5.28
C PRO A 76 -12.33 -0.67 -5.71
N VAL A 77 -11.56 0.40 -5.46
CA VAL A 77 -10.11 0.43 -5.70
C VAL A 77 -9.39 0.96 -4.47
N THR A 78 -8.70 0.05 -3.77
CA THR A 78 -7.85 0.38 -2.62
C THR A 78 -6.46 0.80 -3.07
N VAL A 79 -6.14 2.07 -2.90
CA VAL A 79 -4.84 2.68 -3.22
C VAL A 79 -4.01 2.83 -1.96
N ARG A 80 -2.83 2.20 -1.93
CA ARG A 80 -1.86 2.37 -0.84
C ARG A 80 -0.96 3.56 -1.14
N LEU A 81 -0.91 4.51 -0.21
CA LEU A 81 0.01 5.64 -0.31
C LEU A 81 1.47 5.19 -0.20
N LEU A 82 2.40 6.09 -0.51
CA LEU A 82 3.81 5.77 -0.64
C LEU A 82 4.35 5.07 0.61
N ASP A 83 4.95 3.91 0.40
CA ASP A 83 5.43 3.00 1.43
C ASP A 83 6.96 2.89 1.58
N PRO A 84 7.80 2.80 0.53
CA PRO A 84 9.22 2.55 0.67
C PRO A 84 9.98 3.76 1.21
N PRO A 85 11.14 3.53 1.85
CA PRO A 85 12.02 4.60 2.27
C PRO A 85 12.61 5.33 1.05
N LEU A 86 12.91 6.62 1.23
CA LEU A 86 13.35 7.49 0.13
C LEU A 86 14.66 7.04 -0.53
N HIS A 87 15.52 6.32 0.20
CA HIS A 87 16.80 5.87 -0.35
C HIS A 87 16.63 4.83 -1.48
N GLU A 88 15.50 4.14 -1.60
CA GLU A 88 15.22 3.21 -2.71
C GLU A 88 15.09 3.92 -4.06
N PHE A 89 14.86 5.25 -4.07
CA PHE A 89 14.78 6.04 -5.30
C PHE A 89 16.12 6.70 -5.69
N LEU A 90 17.15 6.54 -4.85
CA LEU A 90 18.49 7.09 -5.08
C LEU A 90 19.41 6.03 -5.71
N PRO A 91 20.44 6.44 -6.48
CA PRO A 91 21.40 5.51 -7.04
C PRO A 91 22.16 4.76 -5.93
N HIS A 92 22.45 3.49 -6.19
CA HIS A 92 23.20 2.63 -5.26
C HIS A 92 24.62 2.38 -5.73
N GLU A 93 24.86 2.42 -7.05
CA GLU A 93 26.17 2.21 -7.62
C GLU A 93 26.87 3.54 -7.92
N GLU A 94 28.17 3.62 -7.62
CA GLU A 94 28.97 4.86 -7.72
C GLU A 94 28.99 5.45 -9.14
N ASN A 95 28.92 4.60 -10.17
CA ASN A 95 28.85 4.97 -11.59
C ASN A 95 27.53 5.63 -11.99
N GLU A 96 26.43 5.43 -11.24
CA GLU A 96 25.12 6.01 -11.54
C GLU A 96 24.99 7.45 -11.05
N PHE A 97 25.74 7.83 -10.00
CA PHE A 97 25.60 9.14 -9.36
C PHE A 97 25.78 10.32 -10.31
N ALA A 98 26.73 10.24 -11.25
CA ALA A 98 27.00 11.32 -12.20
C ALA A 98 25.82 11.54 -13.16
N GLU A 99 25.23 10.47 -13.68
CA GLU A 99 24.07 10.53 -14.56
C GLU A 99 22.84 11.05 -13.81
N VAL A 100 22.60 10.55 -12.60
CA VAL A 100 21.46 10.96 -11.78
C VAL A 100 21.56 12.42 -11.37
N ALA A 101 22.74 12.89 -10.97
CA ALA A 101 22.97 14.29 -10.61
C ALA A 101 22.68 15.22 -11.80
N ALA A 102 23.16 14.86 -13.00
CA ALA A 102 22.91 15.62 -14.22
C ALA A 102 21.42 15.66 -14.59
N ALA A 103 20.73 14.53 -14.52
CA ALA A 103 19.30 14.44 -14.83
C ALA A 103 18.42 15.23 -13.82
N ALA A 104 18.74 15.14 -12.53
CA ALA A 104 18.03 15.85 -11.48
C ALA A 104 18.38 17.35 -11.43
N GLY A 105 19.49 17.77 -12.07
CA GLY A 105 19.97 19.15 -12.07
C GLY A 105 20.58 19.56 -10.73
N VAL A 106 21.26 18.64 -10.06
CA VAL A 106 21.90 18.86 -8.74
C VAL A 106 23.39 18.58 -8.79
N ASP A 107 24.09 19.04 -7.75
CA ASP A 107 25.50 18.71 -7.56
C ASP A 107 25.67 17.24 -7.13
N ILE A 108 26.71 16.58 -7.66
CA ILE A 108 26.97 15.15 -7.39
C ILE A 108 27.37 14.90 -5.93
N ASP A 109 28.10 15.83 -5.30
CA ASP A 109 28.51 15.69 -3.90
C ASP A 109 27.30 15.92 -2.98
N GLU A 110 26.39 16.82 -3.34
CA GLU A 110 25.11 16.97 -2.65
C GLU A 110 24.25 15.69 -2.73
N LEU A 111 24.16 15.07 -3.90
CA LEU A 111 23.47 13.80 -4.09
C LEU A 111 24.07 12.67 -3.25
N LYS A 112 25.41 12.53 -3.25
CA LYS A 112 26.12 11.52 -2.43
C LYS A 112 25.91 11.75 -0.94
N ARG A 113 26.01 13.00 -0.48
CA ARG A 113 25.72 13.35 0.92
C ARG A 113 24.29 12.95 1.28
N ARG A 114 23.32 13.27 0.42
CA ARG A 114 21.91 12.94 0.67
C ARG A 114 21.64 11.44 0.70
N ALA A 115 22.24 10.68 -0.22
CA ALA A 115 22.15 9.22 -0.24
C ALA A 115 22.74 8.61 1.04
N THR A 116 23.84 9.16 1.54
CA THR A 116 24.44 8.74 2.82
C THR A 116 23.57 9.10 4.02
N GLU A 117 22.97 10.29 4.05
CA GLU A 117 22.05 10.72 5.11
C GLU A 117 20.79 9.87 5.21
N LEU A 118 20.27 9.42 4.06
CA LEU A 118 19.06 8.60 3.98
C LEU A 118 19.35 7.10 4.07
N HIS A 119 20.63 6.69 4.16
CA HIS A 119 20.98 5.30 4.33
C HIS A 119 20.51 4.78 5.69
N GLU A 120 19.81 3.66 5.68
CA GLU A 120 19.32 3.00 6.88
C GLU A 120 19.89 1.58 6.99
N PHE A 121 20.26 1.18 8.22
CA PHE A 121 20.77 -0.17 8.48
C PHE A 121 19.72 -1.26 8.23
N ASN A 122 18.45 -0.97 8.52
CA ASN A 122 17.34 -1.91 8.35
C ASN A 122 16.15 -1.17 7.67
N PRO A 123 16.22 -0.96 6.34
CA PRO A 123 15.22 -0.19 5.58
C PRO A 123 13.77 -0.60 5.81
N MET A 124 13.52 -1.91 5.98
CA MET A 124 12.19 -2.45 6.25
C MET A 124 11.54 -1.85 7.52
N LEU A 125 12.35 -1.51 8.54
CA LEU A 125 11.87 -0.93 9.80
C LEU A 125 12.12 0.58 9.92
N GLY A 126 12.54 1.23 8.83
CA GLY A 126 13.04 2.60 8.84
C GLY A 126 12.02 3.71 8.60
N HIS A 127 12.47 4.81 8.01
CA HIS A 127 11.70 6.02 7.74
C HIS A 127 10.90 5.88 6.44
N ARG A 128 9.80 5.13 6.56
CA ARG A 128 8.95 4.74 5.43
C ARG A 128 7.46 4.76 5.81
N GLY A 129 6.58 4.50 4.85
CA GLY A 129 5.13 4.44 5.06
C GLY A 129 4.56 5.69 5.75
N CYS A 130 3.63 5.52 6.70
CA CYS A 130 3.02 6.65 7.39
C CYS A 130 4.03 7.56 8.12
N ARG A 131 5.22 7.05 8.50
CA ARG A 131 6.26 7.85 9.16
C ARG A 131 6.82 8.90 8.21
N LEU A 132 6.94 8.55 6.93
CA LEU A 132 7.32 9.47 5.87
C LEU A 132 6.22 10.52 5.64
N GLY A 133 4.96 10.09 5.60
CA GLY A 133 3.81 11.00 5.50
C GLY A 133 3.68 11.95 6.70
N VAL A 134 4.09 11.53 7.91
CA VAL A 134 4.10 12.41 9.10
C VAL A 134 5.17 13.50 8.97
N THR A 135 6.36 13.18 8.46
CA THR A 135 7.45 14.16 8.33
C THR A 135 7.35 15.03 7.08
N TYR A 136 6.74 14.50 6.01
CA TYR A 136 6.58 15.14 4.71
C TYR A 136 5.13 14.98 4.22
N PRO A 137 4.15 15.60 4.89
CA PRO A 137 2.73 15.45 4.58
C PRO A 137 2.38 15.82 3.14
N GLU A 138 3.11 16.74 2.53
CA GLU A 138 2.94 17.15 1.13
C GLU A 138 2.99 15.98 0.15
N ILE A 139 3.73 14.90 0.45
CA ILE A 139 3.75 13.69 -0.40
C ILE A 139 2.35 13.07 -0.44
N TYR A 140 1.75 12.83 0.72
CA TYR A 140 0.42 12.21 0.83
C TYR A 140 -0.68 13.18 0.37
N GLU A 141 -0.52 14.49 0.57
CA GLU A 141 -1.41 15.52 0.00
C GLU A 141 -1.46 15.41 -1.53
N THR A 142 -0.31 15.31 -2.20
CA THR A 142 -0.24 15.19 -3.66
C THR A 142 -0.84 13.87 -4.16
N GLN A 143 -0.56 12.75 -3.49
CA GLN A 143 -1.15 11.46 -3.88
C GLN A 143 -2.67 11.44 -3.69
N ALA A 144 -3.16 11.94 -2.55
CA ALA A 144 -4.59 12.07 -2.29
C ALA A 144 -5.26 12.98 -3.33
N ARG A 145 -4.65 14.12 -3.65
CA ARG A 145 -5.13 15.01 -4.72
C ARG A 145 -5.24 14.29 -6.06
N ALA A 146 -4.20 13.54 -6.45
CA ALA A 146 -4.20 12.76 -7.70
C ALA A 146 -5.36 11.74 -7.75
N ILE A 147 -5.59 11.03 -6.64
CA ILE A 147 -6.68 10.05 -6.49
C ILE A 147 -8.04 10.73 -6.68
N PHE A 148 -8.31 11.82 -5.96
CA PHE A 148 -9.62 12.47 -5.99
C PHE A 148 -9.90 13.21 -7.30
N GLU A 149 -8.88 13.85 -7.89
CA GLU A 149 -9.02 14.45 -9.24
C GLU A 149 -9.34 13.38 -10.28
N ALA A 150 -8.62 12.25 -10.28
CA ALA A 150 -8.86 11.14 -11.19
C ALA A 150 -10.26 10.52 -11.03
N ALA A 151 -10.69 10.29 -9.79
CA ALA A 151 -12.00 9.72 -9.53
C ALA A 151 -13.13 10.66 -9.99
N LEU A 152 -12.97 11.98 -9.82
CA LEU A 152 -13.90 12.97 -10.37
C LEU A 152 -13.88 13.00 -11.90
N ASP A 153 -12.71 12.94 -12.55
CA ASP A 153 -12.60 12.89 -14.01
C ASP A 153 -13.39 11.69 -14.58
N VAL A 154 -13.25 10.51 -13.97
CA VAL A 154 -13.99 9.30 -14.39
C VAL A 154 -15.49 9.41 -14.10
N ALA A 155 -15.87 10.02 -12.97
CA ALA A 155 -17.27 10.24 -12.61
C ALA A 155 -17.95 11.15 -13.63
N GLU A 156 -17.27 12.20 -14.08
CA GLU A 156 -17.77 13.14 -15.09
C GLU A 156 -17.93 12.50 -16.46
N LYS A 157 -17.00 11.62 -16.84
CA LYS A 157 -17.00 10.94 -18.13
C LYS A 157 -18.04 9.82 -18.23
N SER A 158 -18.22 9.04 -17.17
CA SER A 158 -18.95 7.76 -17.22
C SER A 158 -20.11 7.62 -16.23
N GLY A 159 -20.18 8.46 -15.19
CA GLY A 159 -21.13 8.33 -14.09
C GLY A 159 -20.92 7.09 -13.19
N LYS A 160 -19.86 6.31 -13.42
CA LYS A 160 -19.57 5.06 -12.71
C LYS A 160 -18.14 5.01 -12.16
N ALA A 161 -17.66 6.11 -11.60
CA ALA A 161 -16.37 6.11 -10.93
C ALA A 161 -16.32 5.02 -9.84
N PRO A 162 -15.16 4.38 -9.65
CA PRO A 162 -14.95 3.49 -8.52
C PRO A 162 -15.06 4.29 -7.21
N ILE A 163 -15.39 3.61 -6.12
CA ILE A 163 -15.26 4.18 -4.78
C ILE A 163 -13.78 4.12 -4.41
N PRO A 164 -13.08 5.26 -4.25
CA PRO A 164 -11.68 5.25 -3.86
C PRO A 164 -11.55 4.86 -2.39
N GLU A 165 -10.68 3.90 -2.10
CA GLU A 165 -10.30 3.53 -0.74
C GLU A 165 -8.83 3.91 -0.55
N VAL A 166 -8.54 4.91 0.29
CA VAL A 166 -7.17 5.38 0.55
C VAL A 166 -6.61 4.65 1.75
N MET A 167 -5.54 3.89 1.54
CA MET A 167 -4.92 3.04 2.55
C MET A 167 -3.59 3.61 3.01
N ILE A 168 -3.47 3.82 4.32
CA ILE A 168 -2.25 4.27 4.97
C ILE A 168 -1.37 3.06 5.34
N PRO A 169 -0.13 2.95 4.83
CA PRO A 169 0.78 1.87 5.18
C PRO A 169 1.50 2.11 6.53
N LEU A 170 1.98 1.02 7.12
CA LEU A 170 2.90 0.94 8.25
C LEU A 170 2.44 1.63 9.54
N VAL A 171 1.14 1.78 9.73
CA VAL A 171 0.54 2.35 10.94
C VAL A 171 0.81 1.43 12.13
N ALA A 172 1.28 2.00 13.25
CA ALA A 172 1.46 1.28 14.51
C ALA A 172 0.50 1.77 15.60
N THR A 173 -0.01 3.00 15.47
CA THR A 173 -0.80 3.72 16.47
C THR A 173 -2.00 4.42 15.84
N LYS A 174 -3.09 4.59 16.61
CA LYS A 174 -4.25 5.40 16.18
C LYS A 174 -3.85 6.82 15.78
N ARG A 175 -2.92 7.44 16.52
CA ARG A 175 -2.53 8.84 16.28
C ARG A 175 -1.85 9.03 14.92
N GLU A 176 -1.05 8.07 14.47
CA GLU A 176 -0.47 8.10 13.13
C GLU A 176 -1.57 8.07 12.07
N LEU A 177 -2.56 7.18 12.21
CA LEU A 177 -3.70 7.11 11.29
C LEU A 177 -4.54 8.39 11.32
N ASP A 178 -4.80 8.96 12.49
CA ASP A 178 -5.55 10.23 12.64
C ASP A 178 -4.86 11.38 11.86
N LEU A 179 -3.54 11.48 11.96
CA LEU A 179 -2.77 12.49 11.26
C LEU A 179 -2.85 12.30 9.74
N MET A 180 -2.68 11.07 9.27
CA MET A 180 -2.71 10.77 7.83
C MET A 180 -4.12 10.91 7.25
N LYS A 181 -5.16 10.49 7.97
CA LYS A 181 -6.55 10.73 7.56
C LYS A 181 -6.85 12.22 7.45
N ALA A 182 -6.39 13.05 8.40
CA ALA A 182 -6.58 14.50 8.32
C ALA A 182 -5.91 15.11 7.07
N VAL A 183 -4.75 14.60 6.65
CA VAL A 183 -4.06 15.01 5.42
C VAL A 183 -4.89 14.64 4.18
N VAL A 184 -5.35 13.39 4.10
CA VAL A 184 -6.17 12.89 2.97
C VAL A 184 -7.50 13.64 2.88
N ASP A 185 -8.22 13.76 4.00
CA ASP A 185 -9.52 14.42 4.07
C ASP A 185 -9.40 15.89 3.67
N LYS A 186 -8.34 16.60 4.11
CA LYS A 186 -8.07 17.98 3.70
C LYS A 186 -7.84 18.10 2.20
N ALA A 187 -7.04 17.21 1.61
CA ALA A 187 -6.82 17.19 0.16
C ALA A 187 -8.11 16.93 -0.61
N ALA A 188 -8.95 15.99 -0.14
CA ALA A 188 -10.27 15.73 -0.70
C ALA A 188 -11.13 16.99 -0.71
N GLN A 189 -11.24 17.69 0.43
CA GLN A 189 -12.06 18.91 0.55
C GLN A 189 -11.59 20.02 -0.38
N VAL A 190 -10.28 20.20 -0.56
CA VAL A 190 -9.72 21.18 -1.50
C VAL A 190 -10.13 20.84 -2.93
N VAL A 191 -9.93 19.59 -3.36
CA VAL A 191 -10.32 19.14 -4.71
C VAL A 191 -11.83 19.28 -4.93
N PHE A 192 -12.65 18.90 -3.95
CA PHE A 192 -14.10 18.99 -4.04
C PHE A 192 -14.58 20.43 -4.16
N ALA A 193 -13.98 21.36 -3.42
CA ALA A 193 -14.29 22.78 -3.51
C ALA A 193 -13.89 23.37 -4.87
N GLU A 194 -12.71 23.01 -5.39
CA GLU A 194 -12.24 23.47 -6.71
C GLU A 194 -13.11 22.95 -7.86
N ARG A 195 -13.63 21.72 -7.74
CA ARG A 195 -14.41 21.03 -8.80
C ARG A 195 -15.92 21.20 -8.64
N GLY A 196 -16.39 21.71 -7.49
CA GLY A 196 -17.81 21.87 -7.18
C GLY A 196 -18.59 20.56 -7.10
N LYS A 197 -17.90 19.43 -6.85
CA LYS A 197 -18.47 18.08 -6.78
C LYS A 197 -17.78 17.27 -5.70
N THR A 198 -18.52 16.33 -5.12
CA THR A 198 -18.03 15.39 -4.09
C THR A 198 -18.19 13.96 -4.59
N ILE A 199 -17.35 13.07 -4.07
CA ILE A 199 -17.49 11.62 -4.21
C ILE A 199 -17.31 10.97 -2.84
N ASP A 200 -17.95 9.83 -2.63
CA ASP A 200 -17.73 9.01 -1.45
C ASP A 200 -16.36 8.33 -1.54
N TYR A 201 -15.66 8.24 -0.42
CA TYR A 201 -14.37 7.57 -0.29
C TYR A 201 -14.21 7.05 1.13
N LEU A 202 -13.30 6.10 1.32
CA LEU A 202 -12.94 5.56 2.63
C LEU A 202 -11.46 5.84 2.92
N VAL A 203 -11.12 6.10 4.18
CA VAL A 203 -9.73 6.07 4.65
C VAL A 203 -9.55 4.91 5.63
N GLY A 204 -8.64 4.02 5.31
CA GLY A 204 -8.33 2.86 6.12
C GLY A 204 -6.82 2.68 6.28
N THR A 205 -6.44 1.53 6.83
CA THR A 205 -5.04 1.25 7.12
C THR A 205 -4.67 -0.17 6.78
N MET A 206 -3.39 -0.34 6.45
CA MET A 206 -2.80 -1.66 6.49
C MET A 206 -2.56 -2.07 7.96
N ILE A 207 -2.90 -3.32 8.29
CA ILE A 207 -2.53 -3.95 9.58
C ILE A 207 -1.38 -4.91 9.28
N GLU A 208 -0.17 -4.37 9.44
CA GLU A 208 1.07 -5.06 9.07
C GLU A 208 2.17 -4.97 10.12
N LEU A 209 1.86 -4.38 11.27
CA LEU A 209 2.72 -4.36 12.45
C LEU A 209 2.01 -5.05 13.62
N PRO A 210 2.71 -5.86 14.44
CA PRO A 210 2.12 -6.52 15.60
C PRO A 210 1.44 -5.55 16.56
N ARG A 211 2.02 -4.35 16.74
CA ARG A 211 1.39 -3.30 17.56
C ARG A 211 0.03 -2.85 17.02
N ALA A 212 -0.11 -2.76 15.69
CA ALA A 212 -1.37 -2.40 15.06
C ALA A 212 -2.44 -3.47 15.30
N ALA A 213 -2.09 -4.74 15.17
CA ALA A 213 -2.99 -5.85 15.51
C ALA A 213 -3.40 -5.84 16.99
N LEU A 214 -2.43 -5.67 17.89
CA LEU A 214 -2.67 -5.53 19.33
C LEU A 214 -3.54 -4.31 19.66
N LYS A 215 -3.50 -3.23 18.88
CA LYS A 215 -4.26 -2.00 19.12
C LYS A 215 -5.38 -1.76 18.10
N ALA A 216 -5.80 -2.80 17.39
CA ALA A 216 -6.75 -2.69 16.29
C ALA A 216 -8.10 -2.06 16.70
N GLY A 217 -8.54 -2.29 17.94
CA GLY A 217 -9.77 -1.66 18.46
C GLY A 217 -9.68 -0.14 18.53
N GLU A 218 -8.54 0.43 18.97
CA GLU A 218 -8.32 1.88 18.98
C GLU A 218 -8.16 2.42 17.55
N ILE A 219 -7.49 1.67 16.68
CA ILE A 219 -7.27 2.06 15.28
C ILE A 219 -8.60 2.09 14.49
N ALA A 220 -9.52 1.17 14.76
CA ALA A 220 -10.82 1.06 14.10
C ALA A 220 -11.79 2.22 14.41
N GLU A 221 -11.53 3.01 15.45
CA GLU A 221 -12.28 4.26 15.69
C GLU A 221 -12.11 5.23 14.51
N THR A 222 -10.93 5.21 13.87
CA THR A 222 -10.58 6.08 12.74
C THR A 222 -10.58 5.34 11.42
N GLY A 223 -10.02 4.13 11.37
CA GLY A 223 -9.91 3.33 10.16
C GLY A 223 -11.24 2.73 9.74
N GLU A 224 -11.66 3.03 8.52
CA GLU A 224 -12.94 2.57 7.96
C GLU A 224 -12.85 1.16 7.36
N PHE A 225 -11.63 0.70 7.08
CA PHE A 225 -11.30 -0.66 6.68
C PHE A 225 -9.89 -1.06 7.13
N PHE A 226 -9.66 -2.36 7.26
CA PHE A 226 -8.33 -2.94 7.43
C PHE A 226 -7.95 -3.82 6.23
N SER A 227 -6.71 -3.68 5.79
CA SER A 227 -6.07 -4.65 4.89
C SER A 227 -4.88 -5.28 5.60
N PHE A 228 -4.88 -6.60 5.78
CA PHE A 228 -3.77 -7.30 6.41
C PHE A 228 -2.60 -7.41 5.44
N GLY A 229 -1.55 -6.62 5.69
CA GLY A 229 -0.26 -6.70 5.01
C GLY A 229 0.56 -7.84 5.59
N THR A 230 0.14 -9.07 5.29
CA THR A 230 0.67 -10.27 5.98
C THR A 230 2.13 -10.58 5.66
N ASN A 231 2.70 -10.02 4.59
CA ASN A 231 4.13 -10.12 4.31
C ASN A 231 4.92 -9.43 5.44
N ASP A 232 4.70 -8.13 5.66
CA ASP A 232 5.37 -7.35 6.70
C ASP A 232 4.96 -7.78 8.11
N LEU A 233 3.71 -8.19 8.30
CA LEU A 233 3.26 -8.75 9.58
C LEU A 233 4.02 -10.04 9.91
N THR A 234 4.24 -10.91 8.93
CA THR A 234 5.05 -12.14 9.11
C THR A 234 6.49 -11.79 9.43
N GLN A 235 7.10 -10.86 8.69
CA GLN A 235 8.48 -10.45 8.93
C GLN A 235 8.69 -9.93 10.36
N THR A 236 7.79 -9.08 10.83
CA THR A 236 7.89 -8.44 12.16
C THR A 236 7.45 -9.35 13.30
N THR A 237 6.54 -10.30 13.06
CA THR A 237 6.12 -11.28 14.07
C THR A 237 7.20 -12.34 14.29
N LEU A 238 7.80 -12.82 13.20
CA LEU A 238 8.83 -13.88 13.26
C LEU A 238 10.25 -13.32 13.47
N GLY A 239 10.45 -12.02 13.27
CA GLY A 239 11.77 -11.40 13.31
C GLY A 239 12.65 -11.83 12.12
N VAL A 240 12.03 -12.00 10.95
CA VAL A 240 12.70 -12.51 9.74
C VAL A 240 12.60 -11.50 8.61
N SER A 241 13.75 -11.07 8.09
CA SER A 241 13.83 -10.31 6.83
C SER A 241 13.50 -11.24 5.66
N ARG A 242 12.49 -10.91 4.85
CA ARG A 242 12.08 -11.73 3.70
C ARG A 242 13.22 -11.88 2.68
N ASP A 243 13.98 -10.81 2.46
CA ASP A 243 15.08 -10.80 1.48
C ASP A 243 16.26 -11.68 1.92
N ASP A 244 16.43 -11.89 3.22
CA ASP A 244 17.50 -12.73 3.78
C ASP A 244 17.04 -14.16 4.11
N ALA A 245 15.71 -14.39 4.17
CA ALA A 245 15.13 -15.62 4.69
C ALA A 245 15.48 -16.87 3.87
N ALA A 246 15.68 -16.69 2.56
CA ALA A 246 16.05 -17.78 1.64
C ALA A 246 17.32 -18.54 2.05
N ARG A 247 18.20 -17.92 2.85
CA ARG A 247 19.44 -18.53 3.34
C ARG A 247 19.21 -19.67 4.35
N PHE A 248 18.07 -19.69 5.04
CA PHE A 248 17.83 -20.67 6.12
C PHE A 248 16.42 -21.28 6.13
N LEU A 249 15.40 -20.63 5.55
CA LEU A 249 14.02 -21.10 5.63
C LEU A 249 13.82 -22.51 5.04
N GLY A 250 14.54 -22.85 3.97
CA GLY A 250 14.51 -24.21 3.41
C GLY A 250 14.88 -25.27 4.44
N ALA A 251 15.98 -25.06 5.17
CA ALA A 251 16.44 -25.96 6.23
C ALA A 251 15.47 -26.01 7.43
N TYR A 252 14.75 -24.93 7.71
CA TYR A 252 13.71 -24.90 8.75
C TYR A 252 12.50 -25.75 8.36
N VAL A 253 12.06 -25.68 7.11
CA VAL A 253 10.97 -26.51 6.59
C VAL A 253 11.37 -27.98 6.54
N GLU A 254 12.58 -28.29 6.08
CA GLU A 254 13.10 -29.67 6.05
C GLU A 254 13.19 -30.31 7.45
N GLN A 255 13.49 -29.51 8.47
CA GLN A 255 13.54 -29.95 9.87
C GLN A 255 12.16 -29.95 10.56
N GLY A 256 11.10 -29.53 9.86
CA GLY A 256 9.74 -29.49 10.39
C GLY A 256 9.51 -28.39 11.44
N ILE A 257 10.37 -27.37 11.50
CA ILE A 257 10.16 -26.19 12.35
C ILE A 257 8.93 -25.42 11.87
N TYR A 258 8.83 -25.25 10.55
CA TYR A 258 7.61 -24.78 9.88
C TYR A 258 7.13 -25.84 8.91
N ALA A 259 5.81 -26.04 8.82
CA ALA A 259 5.24 -26.98 7.87
C ALA A 259 5.44 -26.54 6.40
N LYS A 260 5.48 -25.23 6.17
CA LYS A 260 5.69 -24.58 4.88
C LYS A 260 6.34 -23.21 5.12
N ASP A 261 6.97 -22.65 4.08
CA ASP A 261 7.50 -21.29 4.12
C ASP A 261 6.39 -20.30 4.56
N PRO A 262 6.59 -19.58 5.69
CA PRO A 262 5.60 -18.67 6.24
C PRO A 262 5.32 -17.43 5.38
N PHE A 263 6.14 -17.15 4.36
CA PHE A 263 5.88 -16.08 3.37
C PHE A 263 5.07 -16.57 2.16
N VAL A 264 4.83 -17.88 2.05
CA VAL A 264 4.03 -18.49 0.97
C VAL A 264 2.66 -18.92 1.50
N SER A 265 2.62 -19.47 2.71
CA SER A 265 1.40 -19.87 3.40
C SER A 265 1.41 -19.27 4.79
N LEU A 266 0.31 -18.64 5.18
CA LEU A 266 0.20 -17.93 6.45
C LEU A 266 0.53 -18.87 7.61
N ASP A 267 1.42 -18.43 8.50
CA ASP A 267 1.61 -19.03 9.81
C ASP A 267 0.36 -18.80 10.66
N ILE A 268 -0.49 -19.81 10.79
CA ILE A 268 -1.78 -19.70 11.48
C ILE A 268 -1.59 -19.56 13.00
N GLU A 269 -0.56 -20.19 13.57
CA GLU A 269 -0.38 -20.27 15.03
C GLU A 269 0.23 -19.00 15.62
N GLY A 270 1.10 -18.30 14.88
CA GLY A 270 1.65 -17.01 15.29
C GLY A 270 0.98 -15.83 14.60
N VAL A 271 1.27 -15.66 13.30
CA VAL A 271 0.77 -14.50 12.52
C VAL A 271 -0.77 -14.50 12.43
N GLY A 272 -1.38 -15.67 12.28
CA GLY A 272 -2.83 -15.84 12.25
C GLY A 272 -3.51 -15.39 13.55
N GLU A 273 -2.88 -15.59 14.72
CA GLU A 273 -3.41 -15.12 16.00
C GLU A 273 -3.52 -13.59 16.04
N LEU A 274 -2.53 -12.89 15.49
CA LEU A 274 -2.58 -11.43 15.34
C LEU A 274 -3.67 -10.98 14.36
N VAL A 275 -3.84 -11.68 13.24
CA VAL A 275 -4.91 -11.39 12.27
C VAL A 275 -6.30 -11.56 12.91
N GLN A 276 -6.54 -12.69 13.59
CA GLN A 276 -7.80 -12.94 14.29
C GLN A 276 -8.05 -11.88 15.37
N MET A 277 -7.05 -11.59 16.20
CA MET A 277 -7.16 -10.58 17.26
C MET A 277 -7.51 -9.20 16.72
N ALA A 278 -6.88 -8.81 15.61
CA ALA A 278 -7.14 -7.53 14.97
C ALA A 278 -8.55 -7.46 14.36
N ALA A 279 -9.00 -8.54 13.73
CA ALA A 279 -10.35 -8.65 13.18
C ALA A 279 -11.42 -8.53 14.27
N ASP A 280 -11.26 -9.28 15.37
CA ASP A 280 -12.19 -9.28 16.50
C ASP A 280 -12.26 -7.90 17.17
N ARG A 281 -11.09 -7.30 17.45
CA ARG A 281 -11.02 -5.97 18.09
C ARG A 281 -11.53 -4.87 17.17
N GLY A 282 -11.22 -4.93 15.88
CA GLY A 282 -11.71 -3.98 14.89
C GLY A 282 -13.23 -3.99 14.82
N ARG A 283 -13.84 -5.18 14.70
CA ARG A 283 -15.31 -5.34 14.67
C ARG A 283 -15.99 -4.96 15.97
N ALA A 284 -15.35 -5.20 17.12
CA ALA A 284 -15.88 -4.78 18.41
C ALA A 284 -16.04 -3.25 18.51
N THR A 285 -15.14 -2.49 17.89
CA THR A 285 -15.22 -1.02 17.83
C THR A 285 -16.13 -0.54 16.69
N ARG A 286 -16.01 -1.13 15.50
CA ARG A 286 -16.74 -0.76 14.28
C ARG A 286 -17.35 -2.02 13.65
N PRO A 287 -18.62 -2.36 13.96
CA PRO A 287 -19.25 -3.61 13.52
C PRO A 287 -19.30 -3.83 12.01
N ASP A 288 -19.33 -2.75 11.24
CA ASP A 288 -19.38 -2.72 9.77
C ASP A 288 -17.99 -2.51 9.12
N ILE A 289 -16.90 -2.61 9.88
CA ILE A 289 -15.54 -2.46 9.33
C ILE A 289 -15.28 -3.52 8.27
N LYS A 290 -14.85 -3.06 7.09
CA LYS A 290 -14.41 -3.94 6.00
C LYS A 290 -13.01 -4.47 6.31
N LEU A 291 -12.84 -5.78 6.35
CA LEU A 291 -11.59 -6.47 6.63
C LEU A 291 -11.17 -7.29 5.41
N GLY A 292 -9.94 -7.12 4.94
CA GLY A 292 -9.39 -8.02 3.94
C GLY A 292 -7.91 -8.25 4.10
N ILE A 293 -7.36 -9.11 3.26
CA ILE A 293 -5.94 -9.46 3.24
C ILE A 293 -5.37 -9.20 1.85
N CYS A 294 -4.15 -8.67 1.80
CA CYS A 294 -3.40 -8.49 0.56
C CYS A 294 -2.02 -9.15 0.66
N GLY A 295 -1.33 -9.26 -0.48
CA GLY A 295 -0.05 -9.95 -0.60
C GLY A 295 -0.15 -11.40 -1.08
N GLU A 296 0.91 -12.18 -0.83
CA GLU A 296 1.06 -13.54 -1.37
C GLU A 296 0.05 -14.53 -0.79
N HIS A 297 -0.24 -14.39 0.51
CA HIS A 297 -1.16 -15.26 1.23
C HIS A 297 -2.60 -15.16 0.71
N GLY A 298 -2.99 -14.01 0.14
CA GLY A 298 -4.32 -13.81 -0.44
C GLY A 298 -4.65 -14.72 -1.63
N GLY A 299 -3.65 -15.43 -2.18
CA GLY A 299 -3.83 -16.42 -3.24
C GLY A 299 -3.50 -17.86 -2.83
N ASP A 300 -3.19 -18.13 -1.56
CA ASP A 300 -2.83 -19.46 -1.06
C ASP A 300 -4.08 -20.14 -0.45
N PRO A 301 -4.49 -21.34 -0.92
CA PRO A 301 -5.75 -21.94 -0.48
C PRO A 301 -5.88 -22.19 1.03
N ALA A 302 -4.79 -22.55 1.72
CA ALA A 302 -4.83 -22.78 3.17
C ALA A 302 -5.01 -21.46 3.92
N SER A 303 -4.30 -20.42 3.49
CA SER A 303 -4.41 -19.06 4.01
C SER A 303 -5.82 -18.47 3.79
N ILE A 304 -6.42 -18.70 2.61
CA ILE A 304 -7.79 -18.28 2.31
C ILE A 304 -8.81 -18.99 3.19
N ALA A 305 -8.65 -20.31 3.41
CA ALA A 305 -9.51 -21.04 4.33
C ALA A 305 -9.44 -20.52 5.77
N PHE A 306 -8.26 -20.07 6.21
CA PHE A 306 -8.12 -19.36 7.48
C PHE A 306 -8.83 -18.00 7.48
N CYS A 307 -8.67 -17.20 6.42
CA CYS A 307 -9.36 -15.91 6.28
C CYS A 307 -10.88 -16.05 6.35
N GLU A 308 -11.44 -17.07 5.69
CA GLU A 308 -12.87 -17.41 5.76
C GLU A 308 -13.29 -17.77 7.19
N LYS A 309 -12.50 -18.58 7.90
CA LYS A 309 -12.77 -18.97 9.29
C LYS A 309 -12.76 -17.77 10.25
N VAL A 310 -11.82 -16.84 10.08
CA VAL A 310 -11.76 -15.57 10.84
C VAL A 310 -12.91 -14.64 10.43
N GLY A 311 -13.48 -14.88 9.25
CA GLY A 311 -14.56 -14.12 8.65
C GLY A 311 -14.07 -12.82 8.03
N LEU A 312 -12.90 -12.76 7.38
CA LEU A 312 -12.51 -11.58 6.57
C LEU A 312 -13.49 -11.41 5.40
N ASP A 313 -13.75 -10.16 5.01
CA ASP A 313 -14.74 -9.82 3.97
C ASP A 313 -14.20 -10.05 2.55
N TYR A 314 -12.87 -10.02 2.36
CA TYR A 314 -12.25 -10.31 1.06
C TYR A 314 -10.79 -10.77 1.16
N VAL A 315 -10.33 -11.43 0.09
CA VAL A 315 -8.91 -11.72 -0.15
C VAL A 315 -8.45 -11.04 -1.44
N SER A 316 -7.21 -10.56 -1.46
CA SER A 316 -6.65 -9.89 -2.64
C SER A 316 -5.29 -10.49 -3.03
N ALA A 317 -5.25 -11.07 -4.23
CA ALA A 317 -4.08 -11.71 -4.83
C ALA A 317 -3.71 -11.07 -6.17
N SER A 318 -2.51 -11.36 -6.69
CA SER A 318 -2.09 -10.98 -8.04
C SER A 318 -3.10 -11.44 -9.11
N PRO A 319 -3.22 -10.78 -10.28
CA PRO A 319 -4.28 -11.04 -11.25
C PRO A 319 -4.44 -12.51 -11.64
N TYR A 320 -3.33 -13.19 -11.95
CA TYR A 320 -3.34 -14.61 -12.36
C TYR A 320 -3.71 -15.60 -11.24
N ARG A 321 -3.67 -15.17 -9.97
CA ARG A 321 -4.08 -15.98 -8.81
C ARG A 321 -5.56 -15.78 -8.47
N VAL A 322 -6.26 -14.83 -9.10
CA VAL A 322 -7.69 -14.59 -8.87
C VAL A 322 -8.55 -15.84 -9.06
N PRO A 323 -8.39 -16.65 -10.14
CA PRO A 323 -9.19 -17.87 -10.30
C PRO A 323 -8.96 -18.90 -9.18
N ILE A 324 -7.71 -19.04 -8.73
CA ILE A 324 -7.34 -19.93 -7.62
C ILE A 324 -7.98 -19.44 -6.33
N ALA A 325 -7.90 -18.14 -6.06
CA ALA A 325 -8.46 -17.55 -4.85
C ALA A 325 -9.98 -17.73 -4.78
N ARG A 326 -10.69 -17.52 -5.91
CA ARG A 326 -12.14 -17.76 -6.02
C ARG A 326 -12.53 -19.21 -5.76
N LEU A 327 -11.80 -20.15 -6.35
CA LEU A 327 -12.04 -21.58 -6.13
C LEU A 327 -11.78 -21.96 -4.67
N ALA A 328 -10.68 -21.50 -4.08
CA ALA A 328 -10.33 -21.76 -2.70
C ALA A 328 -11.35 -21.17 -1.70
N ALA A 329 -11.81 -19.94 -1.94
CA ALA A 329 -12.84 -19.30 -1.13
C ALA A 329 -14.17 -20.08 -1.19
N ALA A 330 -14.60 -20.50 -2.39
CA ALA A 330 -15.79 -21.33 -2.55
C ALA A 330 -15.66 -22.69 -1.81
N GLN A 331 -14.49 -23.32 -1.88
CA GLN A 331 -14.22 -24.56 -1.14
C GLN A 331 -14.20 -24.36 0.38
N ALA A 332 -13.72 -23.21 0.85
CA ALA A 332 -13.69 -22.87 2.28
C ALA A 332 -15.11 -22.64 2.82
N ALA A 333 -15.96 -21.91 2.09
CA ALA A 333 -17.35 -21.64 2.47
C ALA A 333 -18.26 -22.87 2.47
N LEU A 334 -17.87 -23.96 1.79
CA LEU A 334 -18.62 -25.22 1.73
C LEU A 334 -18.29 -26.20 2.87
N LYS A 335 -17.31 -25.89 3.72
CA LYS A 335 -16.92 -26.73 4.86
C LYS A 335 -17.70 -26.38 6.13
#